data_AF-A0A6B3E7H4-F1
#
_entry.id   AF-A0A6B3E7H4-F1
#
_cell.length_a   1.000
_cell.length_b   1.000
_cell.length_c   1.000
_cell.angle_alpha   90.00
_cell.angle_beta   90.00
_cell.angle_gamma   90.00
#
_symmetry.space_group_name_H-M   'P 1'
#
loop_
_entity.id
_entity.type
_entity.pdbx_description
1 polymer ?
#
loop_
_entity_poly.entity_id
_entity_poly.type
_entity_poly.pdbx_seq_one_letter_code
_entity_poly.pdbx_strand_id
1 'polypeptide(L)' 'VSGDLVLAIAEVPLVRISLHALLASVSESVPAPWNDGGPL' A
#
# COMPACT_ATOMS: atom_id res chain seq x y z
N VAL A 1 0.54 -1.38 12.86
CA VAL A 1 -0.37 -0.69 11.91
C VAL A 1 -1.31 -1.72 11.32
N SER A 2 -2.62 -1.49 11.39
CA SER A 2 -3.66 -2.36 10.84
C SER A 2 -4.64 -1.51 10.05
N GLY A 3 -5.16 -2.03 8.94
CA GLY A 3 -6.08 -1.33 8.06
C GLY A 3 -6.16 -1.97 6.68
N ASP A 4 -7.04 -1.44 5.85
CA ASP A 4 -7.19 -1.83 4.45
C ASP A 4 -7.13 -0.59 3.54
N LEU A 5 -6.50 -0.78 2.39
CA LEU A 5 -6.40 0.19 1.32
C LEU A 5 -7.35 -0.24 0.20
N VAL A 6 -8.20 0.68 -0.25
CA VAL A 6 -9.07 0.47 -1.41
C VAL A 6 -8.44 1.19 -2.60
N LEU A 7 -8.13 0.45 -3.67
CA LEU A 7 -7.87 1.06 -4.96
C LEU A 7 -9.21 1.27 -5.67
N ALA A 8 -9.48 2.52 -6.03
CA ALA A 8 -10.66 2.91 -6.78
C ALA A 8 -10.28 3.68 -8.05
N ILE A 9 -11.09 3.54 -9.09
CA ILE A 9 -11.02 4.37 -10.30
C ILE A 9 -12.38 5.02 -10.47
N ALA A 10 -12.41 6.35 -10.60
CA ALA A 10 -13.65 7.11 -10.69
C ALA A 10 -14.66 6.68 -9.61
N GLU A 11 -14.19 6.65 -8.36
CA GLU A 11 -15.00 6.35 -7.16
C GLU A 11 -15.57 4.91 -7.13
N VAL A 12 -15.23 4.07 -8.11
CA VAL A 12 -15.59 2.65 -8.12
C VAL A 12 -14.50 1.84 -7.43
N PRO A 13 -14.79 1.14 -6.32
CA PRO A 13 -13.81 0.31 -5.62
C PRO A 13 -13.50 -0.95 -6.45
N LEU A 14 -12.23 -1.15 -6.79
CA LEU A 14 -11.80 -2.29 -7.62
C LEU A 14 -11.14 -3.38 -6.78
N VAL A 15 -10.24 -2.99 -5.87
CA VAL A 15 -9.43 -3.95 -5.11
C VAL A 15 -9.29 -3.45 -3.67
N ARG A 16 -9.43 -4.38 -2.72
CA ARG A 16 -9.09 -4.17 -1.31
C ARG A 16 -7.80 -4.89 -0.98
N ILE A 17 -6.88 -4.17 -0.37
CA ILE A 17 -5.57 -4.68 0.02
C ILE A 17 -5.42 -4.50 1.52
N SER A 18 -4.96 -5.54 2.22
CA SER A 18 -4.57 -5.39 3.62
C SER A 18 -3.31 -4.54 3.69
N LEU A 19 -3.35 -3.45 4.46
CA LEU A 19 -2.19 -2.59 4.66
C LEU A 19 -1.04 -3.37 5.31
N HIS A 20 -1.37 -4.31 6.20
CA HIS A 20 -0.38 -5.20 6.79
C HIS A 20 0.31 -6.07 5.73
N ALA A 21 -0.46 -6.67 4.81
CA ALA A 21 0.10 -7.49 3.74
C ALA A 21 0.96 -6.66 2.77
N LEU A 22 0.54 -5.43 2.45
CA LEU A 22 1.31 -4.53 1.60
C LEU A 22 2.66 -4.18 2.25
N LEU A 23 2.66 -3.78 3.52
CA LEU A 23 3.90 -3.48 4.24
C LEU A 23 4.81 -4.72 4.38
N ALA A 24 4.23 -5.91 4.61
CA ALA A 24 4.97 -7.16 4.68
C ALA A 24 5.56 -7.60 3.32
N SER A 25 5.05 -7.08 2.20
CA SER A 25 5.57 -7.40 0.86
C SER A 25 6.85 -6.64 0.49
N VAL A 26 7.16 -5.56 1.21
CA VAL A 26 8.37 -4.77 0.99
C VAL A 26 9.59 -5.54 1.51
N SER A 27 10.59 -5.69 0.66
CA SER A 27 11.83 -6.42 0.96
C SER A 27 12.98 -5.91 0.09
N GLU A 28 14.20 -6.42 0.28
CA GLU A 28 15.33 -6.05 -0.58
C GLU A 28 15.09 -6.42 -2.05
N SER A 29 14.38 -7.52 -2.31
CA SER A 29 14.03 -7.93 -3.68
C SER A 29 12.87 -7.14 -4.27
N VAL A 30 12.05 -6.52 -3.42
CA VAL A 30 10.90 -5.68 -3.82
C VAL A 30 10.94 -4.41 -2.98
N PRO A 31 11.79 -3.44 -3.35
CA PRO A 31 11.96 -2.24 -2.55
C PRO A 31 10.67 -1.41 -2.53
N ALA A 32 10.53 -0.62 -1.49
CA ALA A 32 9.38 0.27 -1.34
C ALA A 32 9.35 1.25 -2.53
N PRO A 33 8.20 1.42 -3.22
CA PRO A 33 8.09 2.33 -4.35
C PRO A 33 7.96 3.81 -3.94
N TRP A 34 7.81 4.10 -2.64
CA TRP A 34 7.74 5.45 -2.10
C TRP A 34 9.11 5.92 -1.60
N ASN A 35 9.42 7.21 -1.76
CA ASN A 35 10.64 7.79 -1.19
C ASN A 35 10.65 7.63 0.34
N ASP A 36 11.85 7.43 0.93
CA ASP A 36 12.06 7.24 2.37
C ASP A 36 11.48 8.36 3.28
N GLY A 37 11.13 9.50 2.69
CA GLY A 37 10.38 10.58 3.33
C GLY A 37 9.00 10.74 2.69
N GLY A 38 8.02 9.95 3.13
CA GLY A 38 6.62 10.30 2.95
C GLY A 38 6.28 11.60 3.69
N PRO A 39 5.24 12.35 3.27
CA PRO A 39 4.98 13.68 3.80
C PRO A 39 4.66 13.59 5.29
N LEU A 40 5.52 14.20 6.11
CA LEU A 40 5.23 14.55 7.50
C LEU A 40 4.47 15.88 7.54
#